data_AF-A0A3M1FNP8-F1
#
_entry.id   AF-A0A3M1FNP8-F1
#
_cell.length_a   1.000
_cell.length_b   1.000
_cell.length_c   1.000
_cell.angle_alpha   90.00
_cell.angle_beta   90.00
_cell.angle_gamma   90.00
#
_symmetry.space_group_name_H-M   'P 1'
#
loop_
_entity.id
_entity.type
_entity.pdbx_description
1 polymer ?
#
loop_
_entity_poly.entity_id
_entity_poly.type
_entity_poly.pdbx_seq_one_letter_code
_entity_poly.pdbx_strand_id
1 'polypeptide(L)'
;MSRTRLRDLVLHLSSMVWVALMGWGVFALDRVSNVSAGRLAALTPTPDRLAQPTLPPAPTQADRGAQVYWLWCLPCHGDRGQGLTDEFRALYPPEDNNCWLRGCHGKNPYEEGFVVPRYIPPLIGPTALQRFATAEQLHAYIQVNMPYWRPGILSDDEVWMVTAFLLRENGYWPGMEPLGPANASRVALRSPASASLVVRMVERLGTSLLFWIFFLGSVAVVGGGIYRRWRSSGTGASREVS
;
A
#
# COMPACT_ATOMS: atom_id res chain seq x y z
N MET A 1 15.66 -42.15 -48.15
CA MET A 1 15.41 -42.41 -46.71
C MET A 1 14.62 -43.71 -46.60
N SER A 2 15.20 -44.75 -46.00
CA SER A 2 14.62 -46.11 -46.01
C SER A 2 13.48 -46.26 -45.01
N ARG A 3 12.46 -47.06 -45.39
CA ARG A 3 11.24 -47.39 -44.60
C ARG A 3 11.50 -47.89 -43.18
N THR A 4 12.72 -48.30 -42.86
CA THR A 4 13.14 -48.76 -41.54
C THR A 4 13.21 -47.61 -40.52
N ARG A 5 13.69 -46.41 -40.89
CA ARG A 5 13.82 -45.28 -39.94
C ARG A 5 12.49 -44.64 -39.52
N LEU A 6 11.40 -44.89 -40.26
CA LEU A 6 10.06 -44.40 -39.89
C LEU A 6 9.36 -45.29 -38.85
N ARG A 7 9.69 -46.59 -38.79
CA ARG A 7 9.11 -47.51 -37.82
C ARG A 7 9.67 -47.28 -36.41
N ASP A 8 10.96 -47.00 -36.32
CA ASP A 8 11.64 -46.75 -35.03
C ASP A 8 11.21 -45.41 -34.40
N LEU A 9 10.88 -44.41 -35.23
CA LEU A 9 10.37 -43.12 -34.76
C LEU A 9 8.95 -43.22 -34.18
N VAL A 10 8.09 -44.07 -34.78
CA VAL A 10 6.70 -44.25 -34.35
C VAL A 10 6.60 -45.08 -33.05
N LEU A 11 7.52 -46.02 -32.82
CA LEU A 11 7.55 -46.81 -31.57
C LEU A 11 8.13 -46.04 -30.37
N HIS A 12 9.00 -45.06 -30.60
CA HIS A 12 9.48 -44.17 -29.52
C HIS A 12 8.45 -43.10 -29.14
N LEU A 13 7.59 -42.67 -30.07
CA LEU A 13 6.53 -41.70 -29.76
C LEU A 13 5.36 -42.32 -28.98
N SER A 14 5.09 -43.63 -29.12
CA SER A 14 4.00 -44.29 -28.38
C SER A 14 4.34 -44.59 -26.91
N SER A 15 5.62 -44.80 -26.58
CA SER A 15 6.07 -45.09 -25.22
C SER A 15 6.14 -43.84 -24.32
N MET A 16 6.34 -42.65 -24.89
CA MET A 16 6.36 -41.39 -24.12
C MET A 16 4.96 -40.89 -23.74
N VAL A 17 3.91 -41.29 -24.48
CA VAL A 17 2.51 -40.89 -24.18
C VAL A 17 1.94 -41.69 -23.00
N TRP A 18 2.35 -42.95 -22.81
CA TRP A 18 1.88 -43.78 -21.69
C TRP A 18 2.46 -43.36 -20.33
N VAL A 19 3.71 -42.87 -20.29
CA VAL A 19 4.32 -42.35 -19.04
C VAL A 19 3.67 -41.04 -18.60
N ALA A 20 3.21 -40.20 -19.54
CA ALA A 20 2.53 -38.95 -19.24
C ALA A 20 1.10 -39.15 -18.67
N LEU A 21 0.40 -40.22 -19.08
CA LEU A 21 -0.98 -40.49 -18.63
C LEU A 21 -1.04 -41.20 -17.27
N MET A 22 -0.04 -42.00 -16.88
CA MET A 22 -0.01 -42.63 -15.55
C MET A 22 0.46 -41.69 -14.41
N GLY A 23 1.10 -40.56 -14.72
CA GLY A 23 1.54 -39.58 -13.72
C GLY A 23 0.44 -38.66 -13.15
N TRP A 24 -0.71 -38.58 -13.80
CA TRP A 24 -1.81 -37.67 -13.40
C TRP A 24 -2.80 -38.29 -12.40
N GLY A 25 -2.77 -39.60 -12.18
CA GLY A 25 -3.71 -40.30 -11.29
C GLY A 25 -3.38 -40.17 -9.79
N VAL A 26 -2.11 -39.95 -9.43
CA VAL A 26 -1.68 -39.96 -8.02
C VAL A 26 -1.86 -38.59 -7.34
N PHE A 27 -1.89 -37.49 -8.09
CA PHE A 27 -2.10 -36.14 -7.53
C PHE A 27 -3.57 -35.77 -7.29
N ALA A 28 -4.53 -36.60 -7.74
CA ALA A 28 -5.96 -36.31 -7.60
C ALA A 28 -6.54 -36.77 -6.23
N LEU A 29 -5.91 -37.73 -5.55
CA LEU A 29 -6.40 -38.26 -4.26
C LEU A 29 -5.91 -37.47 -3.05
N ASP A 30 -4.82 -36.69 -3.16
CA ASP A 30 -4.34 -35.84 -2.07
C ASP A 30 -5.19 -34.56 -1.86
N ARG A 31 -6.03 -34.18 -2.83
CA ARG A 31 -6.90 -33.00 -2.70
C ARG A 31 -8.17 -33.25 -1.88
N VAL A 32 -8.61 -34.50 -1.70
CA VAL A 32 -9.86 -34.79 -1.00
C VAL A 32 -9.68 -34.71 0.53
N SER A 33 -8.48 -35.03 1.03
CA SER A 33 -8.15 -35.00 2.47
C SER A 33 -8.08 -33.59 3.06
N ASN A 34 -7.78 -32.56 2.25
CA ASN A 34 -7.60 -31.18 2.72
C ASN A 34 -8.89 -30.37 2.84
N VAL A 35 -10.03 -30.88 2.34
CA VAL A 35 -11.32 -30.16 2.43
C VAL A 35 -11.88 -30.19 3.87
N SER A 36 -11.57 -31.23 4.65
CA SER A 36 -12.07 -31.38 6.02
C SER A 36 -11.33 -30.50 7.04
N ALA A 37 -10.08 -30.11 6.78
CA ALA A 37 -9.30 -29.23 7.66
C ALA A 37 -9.70 -27.74 7.55
N GLY A 38 -10.36 -27.34 6.44
CA GLY A 38 -10.72 -25.95 6.17
C GLY A 38 -12.00 -25.44 6.83
N ARG A 39 -12.81 -26.31 7.46
CA ARG A 39 -14.10 -25.93 8.08
C ARG A 39 -14.02 -25.58 9.56
N LEU A 40 -12.82 -25.60 10.14
CA LEU A 40 -12.55 -25.07 11.48
C LEU A 40 -11.52 -23.94 11.40
N ALA A 41 -11.60 -23.10 10.36
CA ALA A 41 -11.07 -21.74 10.45
C ALA A 41 -11.72 -21.13 11.69
N ALA A 42 -10.94 -21.06 12.76
CA ALA A 42 -11.37 -20.59 14.06
C ALA A 42 -12.17 -19.29 13.87
N LEU A 43 -13.33 -19.22 14.53
CA LEU A 43 -14.01 -17.97 14.83
C LEU A 43 -13.04 -17.13 15.66
N THR A 44 -12.02 -16.55 15.00
CA THR A 44 -11.19 -15.55 15.60
C THR A 44 -12.12 -14.35 15.72
N PRO A 45 -12.45 -13.90 16.95
CA PRO A 45 -13.26 -12.72 17.11
C PRO A 45 -12.62 -11.62 16.27
N THR A 46 -13.45 -10.91 15.51
CA THR A 46 -12.99 -9.72 14.79
C THR A 46 -12.25 -8.84 15.80
N PRO A 47 -10.97 -8.49 15.55
CA PRO A 47 -10.19 -7.71 16.50
C PRO A 47 -10.96 -6.46 16.93
N ASP A 48 -11.04 -6.23 18.24
CA ASP A 48 -11.67 -5.02 18.77
C ASP A 48 -10.84 -3.80 18.34
N ARG A 49 -11.41 -3.00 17.43
CA ARG A 49 -10.78 -1.81 16.85
C ARG A 49 -10.68 -0.65 17.84
N LEU A 50 -11.44 -0.70 18.95
CA LEU A 50 -11.42 0.31 20.01
C LEU A 50 -10.57 -0.15 21.22
N ALA A 51 -10.02 -1.35 21.20
CA ALA A 51 -9.15 -1.83 22.26
C ALA A 51 -7.83 -1.06 22.31
N GLN A 52 -7.29 -0.90 23.52
CA GLN A 52 -5.98 -0.30 23.72
C GLN A 52 -4.90 -1.08 22.97
N PRO A 53 -4.02 -0.41 22.18
CA PRO A 53 -2.89 -1.07 21.55
C PRO A 53 -1.96 -1.70 22.57
N THR A 54 -1.57 -2.95 22.33
CA THR A 54 -0.56 -3.66 23.12
C THR A 54 0.85 -3.18 22.73
N LEU A 55 1.73 -3.06 23.72
CA LEU A 55 3.12 -2.68 23.48
C LEU A 55 3.99 -3.93 23.29
N PRO A 56 4.97 -3.89 22.37
CA PRO A 56 5.98 -4.94 22.30
C PRO A 56 6.89 -4.89 23.55
N PRO A 57 7.67 -5.96 23.84
CA PRO A 57 8.53 -6.02 25.03
C PRO A 57 9.54 -4.88 25.16
N ALA A 58 10.03 -4.36 24.03
CA ALA A 58 10.92 -3.21 23.97
C ALA A 58 10.26 -2.11 23.09
N PRO A 59 9.31 -1.35 23.65
CA PRO A 59 8.53 -0.40 22.87
C PRO A 59 9.36 0.82 22.47
N THR A 60 9.25 1.19 21.20
CA THR A 60 9.75 2.46 20.67
C THR A 60 8.93 3.63 21.22
N GLN A 61 9.43 4.85 21.04
CA GLN A 61 8.67 6.07 21.36
C GLN A 61 7.32 6.12 20.62
N ALA A 62 7.30 5.72 19.35
CA ALA A 62 6.08 5.69 18.54
C ALA A 62 5.09 4.59 18.98
N ASP A 63 5.56 3.47 19.54
CA ASP A 63 4.67 2.45 20.12
C ASP A 63 3.92 2.99 21.33
N ARG A 64 4.62 3.70 22.21
CA ARG A 64 3.97 4.41 23.33
C ARG A 64 3.02 5.50 22.82
N GLY A 65 3.42 6.18 21.74
CA GLY A 65 2.57 7.16 21.05
C GLY A 65 1.25 6.59 20.53
N ALA A 66 1.20 5.32 20.16
CA ALA A 66 -0.06 4.65 19.78
C ALA A 66 -1.05 4.57 20.95
N GLN A 67 -0.56 4.40 22.19
CA GLN A 67 -1.42 4.41 23.38
C GLN A 67 -1.90 5.82 23.73
N VAL A 68 -1.04 6.83 23.61
CA VAL A 68 -1.42 8.24 23.76
C VAL A 68 -2.48 8.60 22.72
N TYR A 69 -2.28 8.20 21.47
CA TYR A 69 -3.24 8.39 20.39
C TYR A 69 -4.58 7.71 20.69
N TRP A 70 -4.55 6.44 21.09
CA TRP A 70 -5.76 5.69 21.45
C TRP A 70 -6.57 6.38 22.56
N LEU A 71 -5.91 6.87 23.60
CA LEU A 71 -6.59 7.49 24.73
C LEU A 71 -7.14 8.88 24.40
N TRP A 72 -6.35 9.70 23.70
CA TRP A 72 -6.62 11.14 23.60
C TRP A 72 -7.07 11.62 22.23
N CYS A 73 -6.74 10.89 21.17
CA CYS A 73 -6.95 11.33 19.78
C CYS A 73 -8.00 10.51 19.05
N LEU A 74 -7.97 9.18 19.22
CA LEU A 74 -8.82 8.21 18.53
C LEU A 74 -10.32 8.53 18.62
N PRO A 75 -10.89 8.95 19.76
CA PRO A 75 -12.34 9.19 19.84
C PRO A 75 -12.85 10.25 18.87
N CYS A 76 -11.99 11.16 18.41
CA CYS A 76 -12.32 12.15 17.40
C CYS A 76 -11.66 11.83 16.05
N HIS A 77 -10.40 11.42 16.04
CA HIS A 77 -9.61 11.29 14.81
C HIS A 77 -9.65 9.89 14.18
N GLY A 78 -10.38 8.95 14.77
CA GLY A 78 -10.57 7.62 14.24
C GLY A 78 -9.46 6.64 14.62
N ASP A 79 -9.79 5.35 14.64
CA ASP A 79 -8.88 4.27 15.01
C ASP A 79 -7.69 4.11 14.05
N ARG A 80 -7.93 4.32 12.76
CA ARG A 80 -6.90 4.37 11.69
C ARG A 80 -6.50 5.81 11.32
N GLY A 81 -6.83 6.81 12.15
CA GLY A 81 -6.53 8.20 11.85
C GLY A 81 -7.30 8.81 10.68
N GLN A 82 -8.44 8.24 10.29
CA GLN A 82 -9.21 8.66 9.12
C GLN A 82 -10.15 9.87 9.38
N GLY A 83 -10.15 10.41 10.60
CA GLY A 83 -11.12 11.41 11.05
C GLY A 83 -12.42 10.77 11.54
N LEU A 84 -13.36 11.61 11.98
CA LEU A 84 -14.64 11.16 12.56
C LEU A 84 -15.65 10.77 11.47
N THR A 85 -15.41 9.64 10.79
CA THR A 85 -16.29 9.14 9.73
C THR A 85 -17.52 8.40 10.28
N ASP A 86 -18.56 8.26 9.46
CA ASP A 86 -19.74 7.45 9.82
C ASP A 86 -19.38 5.98 10.07
N GLU A 87 -18.46 5.44 9.27
CA GLU A 87 -17.93 4.08 9.44
C GLU A 87 -17.28 3.89 10.81
N PHE A 88 -16.45 4.84 11.23
CA PHE A 88 -15.78 4.78 12.52
C PHE A 88 -16.76 4.95 13.68
N ARG A 89 -17.69 5.91 13.58
CA ARG A 89 -18.72 6.13 14.59
C ARG A 89 -19.58 4.88 14.80
N ALA A 90 -19.85 4.12 13.74
CA ALA A 90 -20.62 2.88 13.84
C ALA A 90 -19.97 1.77 14.69
N LEU A 91 -18.69 1.93 15.10
CA LEU A 91 -18.02 1.03 16.05
C LEU A 91 -18.46 1.27 17.51
N TYR A 92 -18.95 2.47 17.83
CA TYR A 92 -19.47 2.78 19.16
C TYR A 92 -20.86 2.16 19.35
N PRO A 93 -21.29 1.91 20.60
CA PRO A 93 -22.66 1.53 20.90
C PRO A 93 -23.67 2.48 20.22
N PRO A 94 -24.82 1.97 19.73
CA PRO A 94 -25.81 2.79 19.02
C PRO A 94 -26.26 4.05 19.77
N GLU A 95 -26.27 4.01 21.09
CA GLU A 95 -26.56 5.13 22.00
C GLU A 95 -25.48 6.22 22.01
N ASP A 96 -24.23 5.88 21.67
CA ASP A 96 -23.06 6.75 21.78
C ASP A 96 -22.48 7.17 20.40
N ASN A 97 -22.91 6.55 19.31
CA ASN A 97 -22.34 6.79 17.97
C ASN A 97 -22.70 8.16 17.35
N ASN A 98 -23.61 8.93 17.97
CA ASN A 98 -23.96 10.27 17.57
C ASN A 98 -23.35 11.32 18.51
N CYS A 99 -22.11 11.73 18.20
CA CYS A 99 -21.34 12.65 19.01
C CYS A 99 -22.04 14.00 19.26
N TRP A 100 -22.98 14.44 18.40
CA TRP A 100 -23.65 15.75 18.50
C TRP A 100 -25.06 15.69 19.09
N LEU A 101 -25.46 14.56 19.66
CA LEU A 101 -26.74 14.46 20.36
C LEU A 101 -26.77 15.45 21.54
N ARG A 102 -27.98 15.87 21.94
CA ARG A 102 -28.18 16.70 23.14
C ARG A 102 -27.69 15.91 24.36
N GLY A 103 -26.93 16.56 25.25
CA GLY A 103 -26.29 15.89 26.39
C GLY A 103 -24.94 15.24 26.06
N CYS A 104 -24.56 15.16 24.78
CA CYS A 104 -23.23 14.75 24.32
C CYS A 104 -22.39 15.99 23.93
N HIS A 105 -21.78 16.04 22.74
CA HIS A 105 -20.96 17.16 22.26
C HIS A 105 -21.71 18.08 21.26
N GLY A 106 -23.04 18.13 21.36
CA GLY A 106 -23.93 18.95 20.53
C GLY A 106 -24.09 20.39 20.99
N LYS A 107 -25.18 21.07 20.59
CA LYS A 107 -25.46 22.48 20.96
C LYS A 107 -25.60 22.70 22.48
N ASN A 108 -26.03 21.68 23.20
CA ASN A 108 -26.22 21.70 24.65
C ASN A 108 -25.48 20.48 25.24
N PRO A 109 -24.17 20.59 25.51
CA PRO A 109 -23.41 19.54 26.16
C PRO A 109 -23.75 19.46 27.66
N TYR A 110 -23.21 18.45 28.35
CA TYR A 110 -23.24 18.37 29.83
C TYR A 110 -22.46 19.55 30.46
N GLU A 111 -22.62 19.76 31.77
CA GLU A 111 -22.12 20.95 32.48
C GLU A 111 -20.60 21.19 32.31
N GLU A 112 -19.81 20.12 32.28
CA GLU A 112 -18.35 20.14 32.01
C GLU A 112 -18.00 19.70 30.57
N GLY A 113 -18.98 19.73 29.67
CA GLY A 113 -18.83 19.25 28.31
C GLY A 113 -18.35 20.31 27.34
N PHE A 114 -18.05 19.88 26.12
CA PHE A 114 -17.58 20.74 25.04
C PHE A 114 -18.30 20.41 23.73
N VAL A 115 -18.36 21.38 22.83
CA VAL A 115 -18.97 21.21 21.50
C VAL A 115 -17.92 20.74 20.51
N VAL A 116 -18.14 19.58 19.90
CA VAL A 116 -17.23 19.03 18.87
C VAL A 116 -17.51 19.70 17.52
N PRO A 117 -16.48 20.13 16.76
CA PRO A 117 -16.65 20.64 15.41
C PRO A 117 -17.39 19.65 14.50
N ARG A 118 -18.05 20.13 13.45
CA ARG A 118 -18.74 19.24 12.50
C ARG A 118 -17.79 18.44 11.60
N TYR A 119 -16.56 18.92 11.46
CA TYR A 119 -15.54 18.27 10.67
C TYR A 119 -14.32 18.00 11.55
N ILE A 120 -13.94 16.73 11.67
CA ILE A 120 -12.73 16.30 12.35
C ILE A 120 -11.80 15.72 11.29
N PRO A 121 -10.63 16.33 11.05
CA PRO A 121 -9.77 15.92 9.96
C PRO A 121 -9.09 14.57 10.22
N PRO A 122 -8.69 13.86 9.16
CA PRO A 122 -7.77 12.73 9.27
C PRO A 122 -6.40 13.19 9.79
N LEU A 123 -5.75 12.33 10.56
CA LEU A 123 -4.36 12.50 11.02
C LEU A 123 -3.40 11.51 10.35
N ILE A 124 -3.93 10.45 9.73
CA ILE A 124 -3.16 9.46 8.98
C ILE A 124 -3.75 9.37 7.56
N GLY A 125 -2.88 9.47 6.57
CA GLY A 125 -3.24 9.32 5.17
C GLY A 125 -2.60 10.36 4.26
N PRO A 126 -2.92 10.30 2.95
CA PRO A 126 -2.37 11.24 1.99
C PRO A 126 -2.70 12.67 2.40
N THR A 127 -1.67 13.49 2.53
CA THR A 127 -1.75 14.93 2.86
C THR A 127 -2.17 15.30 4.28
N ALA A 128 -2.50 14.34 5.16
CA ALA A 128 -3.05 14.61 6.49
C ALA A 128 -2.20 15.59 7.33
N LEU A 129 -0.88 15.48 7.23
CA LEU A 129 0.08 16.31 7.98
C LEU A 129 0.69 17.46 7.17
N GLN A 130 0.32 17.63 5.88
CA GLN A 130 0.96 18.61 4.99
C GLN A 130 0.69 20.07 5.36
N ARG A 131 -0.26 20.35 6.28
CA ARG A 131 -0.41 21.69 6.86
C ARG A 131 0.80 22.13 7.68
N PHE A 132 1.66 21.22 8.10
CA PHE A 132 2.89 21.51 8.82
C PHE A 132 4.10 21.39 7.90
N ALA A 133 5.09 22.27 8.04
CA ALA A 133 6.32 22.14 7.27
C ALA A 133 7.23 21.03 7.83
N THR A 134 7.32 20.92 9.16
CA THR A 134 8.23 20.01 9.87
C THR A 134 7.53 19.26 11.01
N ALA A 135 8.15 18.18 11.49
CA ALA A 135 7.70 17.47 12.70
C ALA A 135 7.69 18.38 13.94
N GLU A 136 8.65 19.30 14.05
CA GLU A 136 8.67 20.30 15.12
C GLU A 136 7.42 21.19 15.11
N GLN A 137 6.95 21.62 13.93
CA GLN A 137 5.70 22.41 13.83
C GLN A 137 4.46 21.59 14.20
N LEU A 138 4.43 20.30 13.82
CA LEU A 138 3.39 19.38 14.23
C LEU A 138 3.36 19.22 15.76
N HIS A 139 4.52 18.96 16.38
CA HIS A 139 4.68 18.84 17.82
C HIS A 139 4.16 20.09 18.55
N ALA A 140 4.67 21.27 18.17
CA ALA A 140 4.27 22.54 18.76
C ALA A 140 2.76 22.79 18.64
N TYR A 141 2.16 22.41 17.51
CA TYR A 141 0.72 22.52 17.34
C TYR A 141 -0.04 21.59 18.30
N ILE A 142 0.37 20.33 18.41
CA ILE A 142 -0.28 19.35 19.29
C ILE A 142 -0.20 19.84 20.74
N GLN A 143 0.97 20.29 21.19
CA GLN A 143 1.21 20.75 22.57
C GLN A 143 0.20 21.82 23.02
N VAL A 144 -0.15 22.76 22.15
CA VAL A 144 -0.94 23.95 22.53
C VAL A 144 -2.38 23.93 22.02
N ASN A 145 -2.74 23.04 21.09
CA ASN A 145 -4.09 22.96 20.52
C ASN A 145 -4.78 21.61 20.73
N MET A 146 -4.07 20.60 21.22
CA MET A 146 -4.60 19.26 21.41
C MET A 146 -4.40 18.75 22.84
N PRO A 147 -5.30 17.88 23.31
CA PRO A 147 -6.58 17.50 22.70
C PRO A 147 -7.56 18.67 22.65
N TYR A 148 -8.48 18.68 21.67
CA TYR A 148 -9.36 19.84 21.41
C TYR A 148 -10.15 20.31 22.63
N TRP A 149 -10.62 19.38 23.46
CA TRP A 149 -11.45 19.69 24.63
C TRP A 149 -10.66 20.31 25.80
N ARG A 150 -9.35 20.05 25.87
CA ARG A 150 -8.46 20.58 26.92
C ARG A 150 -7.01 20.62 26.46
N PRO A 151 -6.65 21.63 25.65
CA PRO A 151 -5.28 21.79 25.19
C PRO A 151 -4.28 21.91 26.35
N GLY A 152 -3.09 21.33 26.18
CA GLY A 152 -2.01 21.38 27.17
C GLY A 152 -2.15 20.39 28.34
N ILE A 153 -3.13 19.47 28.31
CA ILE A 153 -3.24 18.41 29.33
C ILE A 153 -2.14 17.35 29.22
N LEU A 154 -1.58 17.15 28.02
CA LEU A 154 -0.52 16.18 27.77
C LEU A 154 0.83 16.72 28.23
N SER A 155 1.63 15.86 28.84
CA SER A 155 3.05 16.14 29.11
C SER A 155 3.85 16.26 27.81
N ASP A 156 4.99 16.95 27.84
CA ASP A 156 5.87 17.10 26.66
C ASP A 156 6.29 15.73 26.10
N ASP A 157 6.59 14.76 26.99
CA ASP A 157 6.90 13.38 26.60
C ASP A 157 5.75 12.71 25.85
N GLU A 158 4.50 12.85 26.31
CA GLU A 158 3.33 12.30 25.61
C GLU A 158 3.12 12.97 24.25
N VAL A 159 3.38 14.27 24.14
CA VAL A 159 3.27 15.00 22.88
C VAL A 159 4.36 14.56 21.89
N TRP A 160 5.59 14.34 22.34
CA TRP A 160 6.63 13.72 21.51
C TRP A 160 6.28 12.30 21.09
N MET A 161 5.73 11.49 22.00
CA MET A 161 5.28 10.12 21.70
C MET A 161 4.22 10.11 20.59
N VAL A 162 3.13 10.88 20.74
CA VAL A 162 2.07 10.92 19.74
C VAL A 162 2.53 11.57 18.43
N THR A 163 3.44 12.55 18.50
CA THR A 163 4.06 13.11 17.28
C THR A 163 4.84 12.02 16.54
N ALA A 164 5.71 11.27 17.23
CA ALA A 164 6.49 10.19 16.64
C ALA A 164 5.59 9.09 16.04
N PHE A 165 4.50 8.75 16.72
CA PHE A 165 3.47 7.84 16.20
C PHE A 165 2.89 8.34 14.89
N LEU A 166 2.36 9.58 14.86
CA LEU A 166 1.76 10.15 13.65
C LEU A 166 2.75 10.20 12.47
N LEU A 167 4.02 10.53 12.72
CA LEU A 167 5.04 10.53 11.68
C LEU A 167 5.31 9.12 11.14
N ARG A 168 5.37 8.11 12.02
CA ARG A 168 5.58 6.72 11.62
C ARG A 168 4.42 6.20 10.78
N GLU A 169 3.19 6.39 11.23
CA GLU A 169 2.00 5.93 10.50
C GLU A 169 1.81 6.63 9.15
N ASN A 170 2.36 7.84 8.99
CA ASN A 170 2.39 8.55 7.72
C ASN A 170 3.69 8.34 6.91
N GLY A 171 4.63 7.50 7.38
CA GLY A 171 5.87 7.17 6.68
C GLY A 171 6.94 8.28 6.64
N TYR A 172 6.83 9.31 7.47
CA TYR A 172 7.81 10.40 7.58
C TYR A 172 8.99 10.09 8.52
N TRP A 173 8.81 9.16 9.46
CA TRP A 173 9.81 8.81 10.45
C TRP A 173 9.85 7.29 10.69
N PRO A 174 11.01 6.63 10.58
CA PRO A 174 11.09 5.18 10.73
C PRO A 174 11.00 4.70 12.19
N GLY A 175 11.04 5.59 13.18
CA GLY A 175 10.92 5.23 14.60
C GLY A 175 12.15 4.54 15.22
N MET A 176 13.27 4.50 14.50
CA MET A 176 14.53 3.85 14.95
C MET A 176 15.25 4.64 16.05
N GLU A 177 15.12 5.96 16.05
CA GLU A 177 15.67 6.85 17.07
C GLU A 177 14.54 7.69 17.69
N PRO A 178 14.69 8.13 18.95
CA PRO A 178 13.75 9.05 19.57
C PRO A 178 13.66 10.37 18.78
N LEU A 179 12.43 10.78 18.48
CA LEU A 179 12.13 12.11 17.97
C LEU A 179 12.18 13.10 19.14
N GLY A 180 12.77 14.27 18.92
CA GLY A 180 12.82 15.34 19.91
C GLY A 180 13.38 16.65 19.34
N PRO A 181 13.65 17.65 20.20
CA PRO A 181 14.09 18.97 19.78
C PRO A 181 15.33 18.97 18.88
N ALA A 182 16.24 18.01 19.07
CA ALA A 182 17.49 17.91 18.33
C ALA A 182 17.33 17.47 16.86
N ASN A 183 16.20 16.85 16.48
CA ASN A 183 16.01 16.28 15.15
C ASN A 183 14.67 16.62 14.47
N ALA A 184 13.64 17.03 15.21
CA ALA A 184 12.29 17.23 14.68
C ALA A 184 12.19 18.33 13.60
N SER A 185 13.04 19.35 13.67
CA SER A 185 13.09 20.42 12.66
C SER A 185 13.59 19.92 11.29
N ARG A 186 14.31 18.81 11.24
CA ARG A 186 14.86 18.20 10.02
C ARG A 186 13.90 17.23 9.33
N VAL A 187 12.83 16.81 10.02
CA VAL A 187 11.82 15.91 9.44
C VAL A 187 10.78 16.74 8.69
N ALA A 188 10.89 16.79 7.36
CA ALA A 188 10.00 17.57 6.50
C ALA A 188 8.68 16.82 6.20
N LEU A 189 7.54 17.48 6.42
CA LEU A 189 6.20 16.93 6.18
C LEU A 189 5.59 17.43 4.86
N ARG A 190 5.99 18.62 4.44
CA ARG A 190 5.76 19.13 3.08
C ARG A 190 6.92 18.70 2.19
N SER A 191 6.76 17.57 1.50
CA SER A 191 7.65 17.23 0.41
C SER A 191 7.13 17.86 -0.89
N PRO A 192 7.94 18.65 -1.64
CA PRO A 192 7.65 18.99 -3.03
C PRO A 192 7.77 17.76 -3.98
N ALA A 193 8.06 16.57 -3.45
CA ALA A 193 8.54 15.41 -4.18
C ALA A 193 7.49 14.63 -4.98
N SER A 194 6.19 14.82 -4.75
CA SER A 194 5.12 14.14 -5.52
C SER A 194 5.12 14.56 -7.00
N ALA A 195 5.57 15.78 -7.32
CA ALA A 195 5.81 16.19 -8.71
C ALA A 195 7.04 15.48 -9.32
N SER A 196 8.07 15.20 -8.52
CA SER A 196 9.37 14.72 -9.03
C SER A 196 9.39 13.24 -9.44
N LEU A 197 8.59 12.39 -8.79
CA LEU A 197 8.54 10.96 -9.09
C LEU A 197 7.73 10.68 -10.36
N VAL A 198 6.61 11.38 -10.54
CA VAL A 198 5.79 11.30 -11.76
C VAL A 198 6.55 11.84 -12.96
N VAL A 199 7.24 12.98 -12.83
CA VAL A 199 8.07 13.54 -13.92
C VAL A 199 9.20 12.58 -14.31
N ARG A 200 9.95 12.02 -13.35
CA ARG A 200 11.01 11.03 -13.65
C ARG A 200 10.47 9.74 -14.26
N MET A 201 9.30 9.29 -13.84
CA MET A 201 8.64 8.11 -14.42
C MET A 201 8.17 8.38 -15.86
N VAL A 202 7.58 9.56 -16.12
CA VAL A 202 7.16 9.99 -17.47
C VAL A 202 8.37 10.16 -18.39
N GLU A 203 9.48 10.74 -17.92
CA GLU A 203 10.74 10.84 -18.70
C GLU A 203 11.32 9.45 -19.05
N ARG A 204 11.29 8.51 -18.10
CA ARG A 204 11.81 7.15 -18.29
C ARG A 204 10.92 6.31 -19.22
N LEU A 205 9.61 6.50 -19.17
CA LEU A 205 8.68 5.85 -20.11
C LEU A 205 8.73 6.48 -21.50
N GLY A 206 8.88 7.81 -21.59
CA GLY A 206 9.01 8.53 -22.85
C GLY A 206 10.27 8.16 -23.63
N THR A 207 11.41 8.04 -22.94
CA THR A 207 12.68 7.62 -23.55
C THR A 207 12.66 6.15 -24.00
N SER A 208 12.00 5.26 -23.25
CA SER A 208 11.79 3.85 -23.62
C SER A 208 10.93 3.70 -24.89
N LEU A 209 9.82 4.45 -24.99
CA LEU A 209 8.92 4.37 -26.14
C LEU A 209 9.60 4.89 -27.42
N LEU A 210 10.34 6.00 -27.33
CA LEU A 210 11.10 6.53 -28.46
C LEU A 210 12.17 5.53 -28.94
N PHE A 211 12.90 4.90 -28.01
CA PHE A 211 13.88 3.86 -28.34
C PHE A 211 13.24 2.70 -29.14
N TRP A 212 12.07 2.20 -28.71
CA TRP A 212 11.38 1.13 -29.42
C TRP A 212 10.85 1.54 -30.79
N ILE A 213 10.37 2.78 -30.94
CA ILE A 213 9.94 3.33 -32.24
C ILE A 213 11.12 3.38 -33.22
N PHE A 214 12.27 3.90 -32.78
CA PHE A 214 13.46 3.95 -33.64
C PHE A 214 14.02 2.55 -33.97
N PHE A 215 13.99 1.63 -33.00
CA PHE A 215 14.44 0.25 -33.20
C PHE A 215 13.57 -0.51 -34.20
N LEU A 216 12.23 -0.46 -34.05
CA LEU A 216 11.31 -1.12 -34.97
C LEU A 216 11.34 -0.49 -36.38
N GLY A 217 11.44 0.84 -36.46
CA GLY A 217 11.58 1.55 -37.73
C GLY A 217 12.85 1.19 -38.49
N SER A 218 13.99 1.08 -37.80
CA SER A 218 15.28 0.71 -38.42
C SER A 218 15.29 -0.75 -38.88
N VAL A 219 14.70 -1.69 -38.11
CA VAL A 219 14.53 -3.09 -38.54
C VAL A 219 13.67 -3.18 -39.80
N ALA A 220 12.58 -2.41 -39.90
CA ALA A 220 11.71 -2.43 -41.07
C ALA A 220 12.41 -1.91 -42.34
N VAL A 221 13.22 -0.85 -42.23
CA VAL A 221 13.98 -0.29 -43.36
C VAL A 221 15.06 -1.27 -43.85
N VAL A 222 15.83 -1.85 -42.93
CA VAL A 222 16.90 -2.80 -43.27
C VAL A 222 16.30 -4.09 -43.83
N GLY A 223 15.28 -4.65 -43.17
CA GLY A 223 14.58 -5.84 -43.65
C GLY A 223 13.91 -5.64 -45.01
N GLY A 224 13.28 -4.48 -45.22
CA GLY A 224 12.68 -4.10 -46.50
C GLY A 224 13.71 -3.95 -47.63
N GLY A 225 14.88 -3.38 -47.33
CA GLY A 225 16.00 -3.26 -48.26
C GLY A 225 16.59 -4.62 -48.67
N ILE A 226 16.80 -5.51 -47.71
CA ILE A 226 17.27 -6.88 -47.93
C ILE A 226 16.26 -7.66 -48.78
N TYR A 227 14.97 -7.58 -48.44
CA TYR A 227 13.89 -8.24 -49.19
C TYR A 227 13.79 -7.75 -50.64
N ARG A 228 13.84 -6.43 -50.87
CA ARG A 228 13.82 -5.85 -52.22
C ARG A 228 15.03 -6.29 -53.05
N ARG A 229 16.22 -6.31 -52.44
CA ARG A 229 17.46 -6.76 -53.10
C ARG A 229 17.40 -8.25 -53.48
N TRP A 230 16.94 -9.10 -52.55
CA TRP A 230 16.74 -10.53 -52.80
C TRP A 230 15.74 -10.78 -53.94
N ARG A 231 14.62 -10.03 -53.94
CA ARG A 231 13.60 -10.11 -55.01
C ARG A 231 14.15 -9.67 -56.37
N SER A 232 14.94 -8.60 -56.43
CA SER A 232 15.56 -8.15 -57.69
C SER A 232 16.62 -9.11 -58.23
N SER A 233 17.28 -9.89 -57.36
CA SER A 233 18.25 -10.91 -57.78
C SER A 233 17.61 -12.23 -58.25
N GLY A 234 16.32 -12.46 -57.97
CA GLY A 234 15.63 -13.71 -58.28
C GLY A 234 14.99 -13.77 -59.68
N THR A 235 14.96 -12.69 -60.45
CA THR A 235 14.25 -12.61 -61.74
C THR A 235 15.14 -12.81 -62.98
N GLY A 236 16.38 -13.31 -62.83
CA GLY A 236 17.39 -13.29 -63.89
C GLY A 236 17.91 -14.62 -64.43
N ALA A 237 17.38 -15.79 -64.03
CA ALA A 237 17.98 -17.08 -64.43
C ALA A 237 16.97 -18.10 -64.94
N SER A 238 16.33 -17.81 -66.08
CA SER A 238 15.81 -18.86 -66.97
C SER A 238 15.59 -18.30 -68.38
N ARG A 239 16.67 -18.21 -69.16
CA ARG A 239 16.60 -18.24 -70.63
C ARG A 239 17.93 -18.73 -71.20
N GLU A 240 17.79 -19.68 -72.13
CA GLU A 240 18.76 -20.15 -73.13
C GLU A 240 19.79 -21.18 -72.67
N VAL A 241 19.43 -22.47 -72.82
CA VAL A 241 20.29 -23.43 -73.52
C VAL A 241 19.40 -24.17 -74.53
N SER A 242 19.78 -23.97 -75.79
CA SER A 242 19.37 -24.64 -77.02
C SER A 242 19.53 -26.16 -76.98
#